data_AF-A0AA90YZV6-F1
#
_entry.id   AF-A0AA90YZV6-F1
#
_cell.length_a   1.000
_cell.length_b   1.000
_cell.length_c   1.000
_cell.angle_alpha   90.00
_cell.angle_beta   90.00
_cell.angle_gamma   90.00
#
_symmetry.space_group_name_H-M   'P 1'
#
loop_
_entity.id
_entity.type
_entity.pdbx_description
1 polymer ?
#
loop_
_entity_poly.entity_id
_entity_poly.type
_entity_poly.pdbx_seq_one_letter_code
_entity_poly.pdbx_strand_id
1 'polypeptide(L)'
;MQDVGIDLVDVGGHDAIEALYANEADAALFVAPLDAPYLMDAIFDPEIIFVPMALVDALALKLSGANSVTVPAGSITLDPPRPPEDVKILALRASLIAASDLHPAVTDRLVNAAKNIHSEPNILQSAREYPNTASPPVPLNKIATELINSGPNFLHGVLPFWITAQFGSVLLLLLPLLFLVPFLRIVPSSYVWFQKRRVWRFYQRIAALEEELGKAQTSTEVEEVAKNIEEVDTALANLNLPLAYRQGAYDARLHIDLIRQEIARRRTAKNDGTPAFSSKPT
;
A
#
# COMPACT_ATOMS: atom_id res chain seq x y z
N MET A 1 -14.75 22.34 -59.66
CA MET A 1 -14.60 20.88 -59.58
C MET A 1 -15.31 20.33 -60.81
N GLN A 2 -14.59 19.60 -61.67
CA GLN A 2 -15.17 18.98 -62.86
C GLN A 2 -16.23 17.97 -62.43
N ASP A 3 -17.30 17.87 -63.21
CA ASP A 3 -18.38 16.90 -63.03
C ASP A 3 -17.79 15.49 -63.26
N VAL A 4 -17.47 14.79 -62.16
CA VAL A 4 -16.79 13.48 -62.21
C VAL A 4 -17.80 12.35 -62.53
N GLY A 5 -19.06 12.67 -62.79
CA GLY A 5 -20.12 11.68 -62.98
C GLY A 5 -20.42 10.89 -61.69
N ILE A 6 -20.19 11.51 -60.54
CA ILE A 6 -20.50 10.96 -59.21
C ILE A 6 -21.69 11.74 -58.68
N ASP A 7 -22.81 11.05 -58.49
CA ASP A 7 -23.94 11.60 -57.73
C ASP A 7 -23.78 11.22 -56.25
N LEU A 8 -23.91 12.20 -55.36
CA LEU A 8 -23.72 11.99 -53.93
C LEU A 8 -25.07 11.75 -53.27
N VAL A 9 -25.24 10.57 -52.70
CA VAL A 9 -26.41 10.23 -51.88
C VAL A 9 -26.12 10.62 -50.42
N ASP A 10 -26.88 11.58 -49.88
CA ASP A 10 -26.71 12.09 -48.51
C ASP A 10 -27.41 11.19 -47.48
N VAL A 11 -26.90 9.97 -47.35
CA VAL A 11 -27.35 8.94 -46.39
C VAL A 11 -26.16 8.36 -45.64
N GLY A 12 -26.38 7.86 -44.42
CA GLY A 12 -25.30 7.33 -43.57
C GLY A 12 -25.77 6.19 -42.68
N GLY A 13 -24.82 5.46 -42.10
CA GLY A 13 -25.11 4.36 -41.17
C GLY A 13 -25.92 3.25 -41.85
N HIS A 14 -27.05 2.88 -41.25
CA HIS A 14 -27.91 1.80 -41.77
C HIS A 14 -28.55 2.17 -43.12
N ASP A 15 -29.01 3.41 -43.27
CA ASP A 15 -29.70 3.89 -44.48
C ASP A 15 -28.78 3.81 -45.72
N ALA A 16 -27.47 3.98 -45.55
CA ALA A 16 -26.50 3.80 -46.63
C ALA A 16 -26.37 2.35 -47.09
N ILE A 17 -26.57 1.39 -46.19
CA ILE A 17 -26.59 -0.05 -46.52
C ILE A 17 -27.90 -0.40 -47.24
N GLU A 18 -29.03 0.13 -46.78
CA GLU A 18 -30.32 -0.04 -47.46
C GLU A 18 -30.26 0.54 -48.88
N ALA A 19 -29.63 1.70 -49.08
CA ALA A 19 -29.45 2.30 -50.40
C ALA A 19 -28.61 1.42 -51.34
N LEU A 20 -27.58 0.72 -50.84
CA LEU A 20 -26.83 -0.28 -51.61
C LEU A 20 -27.74 -1.43 -52.04
N TYR A 21 -28.52 -1.99 -51.11
CA TYR A 21 -29.43 -3.10 -51.39
C TYR A 21 -30.58 -2.71 -52.35
N ALA A 22 -31.05 -1.47 -52.26
CA ALA A 22 -32.09 -0.93 -53.12
C ALA A 22 -31.58 -0.55 -54.53
N ASN A 23 -30.26 -0.61 -54.78
CA ASN A 23 -29.60 -0.09 -55.97
C ASN A 23 -29.82 1.42 -56.17
N GLU A 24 -30.00 2.16 -55.07
CA GLU A 24 -30.04 3.62 -55.04
C GLU A 24 -28.63 4.21 -54.92
N ALA A 25 -27.66 3.42 -54.46
CA ALA A 25 -26.25 3.74 -54.44
C ALA A 25 -25.41 2.57 -55.00
N ASP A 26 -24.39 2.87 -55.79
CA ASP A 26 -23.45 1.87 -56.32
C ASP A 26 -22.30 1.54 -55.35
N ALA A 27 -21.97 2.47 -54.45
CA ALA A 27 -20.89 2.34 -53.49
C ALA A 27 -21.18 3.19 -52.24
N ALA A 28 -20.78 2.68 -51.07
CA ALA A 28 -20.86 3.41 -49.81
C ALA A 28 -19.51 3.40 -49.10
N LEU A 29 -19.14 4.53 -48.50
CA LEU A 29 -17.92 4.70 -47.74
C LEU A 29 -18.25 4.79 -46.25
N PHE A 30 -17.73 3.86 -45.46
CA PHE A 30 -17.95 3.83 -44.01
C PHE A 30 -16.69 4.25 -43.25
N VAL A 31 -16.86 5.16 -42.30
CA VAL A 31 -15.88 5.46 -41.26
C VAL A 31 -16.39 4.84 -39.97
N ALA A 32 -16.10 3.54 -39.80
CA ALA A 32 -16.64 2.74 -38.71
C ALA A 32 -15.70 1.59 -38.32
N PRO A 33 -15.85 1.03 -37.12
CA PRO A 33 -15.25 -0.25 -36.78
C PRO A 33 -15.74 -1.35 -37.72
N LEU A 34 -14.86 -2.26 -38.15
CA LEU A 34 -15.24 -3.40 -39.02
C LEU A 34 -16.20 -4.37 -38.33
N ASP A 35 -16.26 -4.36 -37.00
CA ASP A 35 -17.14 -5.15 -36.14
C ASP A 35 -18.41 -4.40 -35.72
N ALA A 36 -18.73 -3.26 -36.36
CA ALA A 36 -19.95 -2.51 -36.05
C ALA A 36 -21.21 -3.36 -36.35
N PRO A 37 -22.15 -3.51 -35.40
CA PRO A 37 -23.30 -4.41 -35.55
C PRO A 37 -24.13 -4.17 -36.82
N TYR A 38 -24.32 -2.90 -37.19
CA TYR A 38 -25.11 -2.53 -38.37
C TYR A 38 -24.42 -2.86 -39.69
N LEU A 39 -23.10 -3.11 -39.70
CA LEU A 39 -22.34 -3.51 -40.89
C LEU A 39 -22.26 -5.04 -41.04
N MET A 40 -22.56 -5.82 -39.99
CA MET A 40 -22.32 -7.27 -40.00
C MET A 40 -23.03 -7.96 -41.16
N ASP A 41 -24.33 -7.72 -41.33
CA ASP A 41 -25.10 -8.36 -42.40
C ASP A 41 -24.52 -8.05 -43.78
N ALA A 42 -24.15 -6.79 -44.03
CA ALA A 42 -23.54 -6.35 -45.28
C ALA A 42 -22.14 -6.93 -45.51
N ILE A 43 -21.31 -7.01 -44.47
CA ILE A 43 -19.96 -7.58 -44.55
C ILE A 43 -20.02 -9.09 -44.84
N PHE A 44 -21.03 -9.78 -44.31
CA PHE A 44 -21.32 -11.20 -44.55
C PHE A 44 -22.18 -11.46 -45.79
N ASP A 45 -22.53 -10.43 -46.56
CA ASP A 45 -23.25 -10.57 -47.82
C ASP A 45 -22.31 -10.83 -49.03
N PRO A 46 -22.48 -11.92 -49.81
CA PRO A 46 -21.68 -12.17 -51.02
C PRO A 46 -21.89 -11.16 -52.14
N GLU A 47 -22.99 -10.43 -52.15
CA GLU A 47 -23.28 -9.41 -53.16
C GLU A 47 -22.54 -8.09 -52.88
N ILE A 48 -22.11 -7.89 -51.62
CA ILE A 48 -21.35 -6.72 -51.20
C ILE A 48 -19.86 -7.07 -51.13
N ILE A 49 -19.07 -6.38 -51.94
CA ILE A 49 -17.62 -6.58 -52.01
C ILE A 49 -16.85 -5.41 -51.41
N PHE A 50 -15.72 -5.71 -50.78
CA PHE A 50 -14.76 -4.69 -50.36
C PHE A 50 -14.04 -4.14 -51.59
N VAL A 51 -14.15 -2.83 -51.81
CA VAL A 51 -13.45 -2.15 -52.90
C VAL A 51 -12.09 -1.66 -52.40
N PRO A 52 -10.96 -2.07 -53.02
CA PRO A 52 -9.65 -1.55 -52.67
C PRO A 52 -9.56 -0.04 -52.94
N MET A 53 -9.08 0.72 -51.97
CA MET A 53 -8.87 2.16 -52.14
C MET A 53 -7.48 2.44 -52.72
N ALA A 54 -7.42 3.28 -53.75
CA ALA A 54 -6.14 3.77 -54.26
C ALA A 54 -5.50 4.78 -53.29
N LEU A 55 -4.17 4.88 -53.30
CA LEU A 55 -3.40 5.91 -52.57
C LEU A 55 -3.54 5.89 -51.03
N VAL A 56 -3.96 4.78 -50.43
CA VAL A 56 -4.12 4.68 -48.96
C VAL A 56 -2.88 5.13 -48.19
N ASP A 57 -1.68 4.70 -48.60
CA ASP A 57 -0.44 5.10 -47.92
C ASP A 57 -0.16 6.60 -48.03
N ALA A 58 -0.45 7.19 -49.20
CA ALA A 58 -0.26 8.62 -49.42
C ALA A 58 -1.30 9.46 -48.65
N LEU A 59 -2.52 8.95 -48.52
CA LEU A 59 -3.58 9.55 -47.71
C LEU A 59 -3.23 9.50 -46.22
N ALA A 60 -2.72 8.37 -45.73
CA ALA A 60 -2.28 8.20 -44.35
C ALA A 60 -1.19 9.19 -43.95
N LEU A 61 -0.27 9.54 -44.86
CA LEU A 61 0.77 10.55 -44.61
C LEU A 61 0.22 11.98 -44.50
N LYS A 62 -0.89 12.28 -45.16
CA LYS A 62 -1.47 13.64 -45.20
C LYS A 62 -2.54 13.86 -44.13
N LEU A 63 -3.24 12.80 -43.73
CA LEU A 63 -4.34 12.86 -42.78
C LEU A 63 -3.82 12.56 -41.38
N SER A 64 -3.84 13.58 -40.50
CA SER A 64 -3.43 13.40 -39.11
C SER A 64 -4.34 12.38 -38.41
N GLY A 65 -3.73 11.42 -37.71
CA GLY A 65 -4.47 10.34 -37.04
C GLY A 65 -4.94 9.21 -37.97
N ALA A 66 -4.61 9.25 -39.26
CA ALA A 66 -4.86 8.16 -40.18
C ALA A 66 -3.64 7.23 -40.30
N ASN A 67 -3.89 5.94 -40.46
CA ASN A 67 -2.86 4.95 -40.77
C ASN A 67 -3.35 4.02 -41.89
N SER A 68 -2.40 3.49 -42.64
CA SER A 68 -2.64 2.44 -43.62
C SER A 68 -2.66 1.10 -42.90
N VAL A 69 -3.74 0.33 -43.05
CA VAL A 69 -3.92 -0.99 -42.42
C VAL A 69 -4.32 -2.00 -43.48
N THR A 70 -3.72 -3.19 -43.43
CA THR A 70 -4.12 -4.31 -44.29
C THR A 70 -5.10 -5.18 -43.53
N VAL A 71 -6.28 -5.41 -44.12
CA VAL A 71 -7.26 -6.41 -43.69
C VAL A 71 -6.90 -7.73 -44.37
N PRO A 72 -6.40 -8.74 -43.64
CA PRO A 72 -5.99 -9.98 -44.25
C PRO A 72 -7.16 -10.75 -44.85
N ALA A 73 -6.89 -11.52 -45.90
CA ALA A 73 -7.84 -12.45 -46.45
C ALA A 73 -8.40 -13.39 -45.37
N GLY A 74 -9.71 -13.58 -45.35
CA GLY A 74 -10.38 -14.46 -44.39
C GLY A 74 -10.44 -13.96 -42.94
N SER A 75 -10.08 -12.71 -42.67
CA SER A 75 -10.10 -12.13 -41.31
C SER A 75 -11.50 -11.99 -40.71
N ILE A 76 -12.55 -12.03 -41.53
CA ILE A 76 -13.95 -11.99 -41.09
C ILE A 76 -14.55 -13.41 -41.01
N THR A 77 -14.44 -14.18 -42.10
CA THR A 77 -14.79 -15.61 -42.16
C THR A 77 -13.80 -16.33 -43.05
N LEU A 78 -13.54 -17.61 -42.80
CA LEU A 78 -12.61 -18.44 -43.57
C LEU A 78 -13.28 -19.26 -44.68
N ASP A 79 -14.60 -19.48 -44.60
CA ASP A 79 -15.34 -20.33 -45.54
C ASP A 79 -16.71 -19.72 -45.92
N PRO A 80 -16.84 -19.11 -47.11
CA PRO A 80 -15.73 -18.70 -47.99
C PRO A 80 -14.90 -17.57 -47.35
N PRO A 81 -13.60 -17.43 -47.67
CA PRO A 81 -12.75 -16.42 -47.06
C PRO A 81 -13.25 -15.00 -47.37
N ARG A 82 -13.40 -14.16 -46.33
CA ARG A 82 -13.73 -12.74 -46.45
C ARG A 82 -12.81 -11.82 -45.65
N PRO A 83 -12.26 -10.76 -46.29
CA PRO A 83 -12.21 -10.55 -47.74
C PRO A 83 -11.50 -11.72 -48.46
N PRO A 84 -11.72 -11.94 -49.76
CA PRO A 84 -11.10 -13.05 -50.50
C PRO A 84 -9.59 -12.88 -50.67
N GLU A 85 -9.10 -11.64 -50.61
CA GLU A 85 -7.70 -11.26 -50.70
C GLU A 85 -7.40 -10.14 -49.68
N ASP A 86 -6.12 -9.85 -49.47
CA ASP A 86 -5.70 -8.77 -48.57
C ASP A 86 -6.17 -7.41 -49.11
N VAL A 87 -6.97 -6.69 -48.32
CA VAL A 87 -7.48 -5.37 -48.70
C VAL A 87 -6.81 -4.29 -47.86
N LYS A 88 -6.20 -3.30 -48.51
CA LYS A 88 -5.61 -2.15 -47.82
C LYS A 88 -6.68 -1.08 -47.59
N ILE A 89 -6.85 -0.67 -46.34
CA ILE A 89 -7.83 0.33 -45.91
C ILE A 89 -7.15 1.50 -45.20
N LEU A 90 -7.84 2.64 -45.22
CA LEU A 90 -7.47 3.80 -44.41
C LEU A 90 -8.15 3.70 -43.04
N ALA A 91 -7.37 3.47 -41.99
CA ALA A 91 -7.88 3.43 -40.62
C ALA A 91 -7.71 4.79 -39.95
N LEU A 92 -8.79 5.31 -39.34
CA LEU A 92 -8.77 6.56 -38.59
C LEU A 92 -8.77 6.28 -37.08
N ARG A 93 -7.90 6.96 -36.34
CA ARG A 93 -7.85 6.86 -34.88
C ARG A 93 -8.86 7.81 -34.24
N ALA A 94 -9.83 7.27 -33.51
CA ALA A 94 -10.69 8.06 -32.64
C ALA A 94 -9.91 8.60 -31.43
N SER A 95 -10.19 9.83 -31.02
CA SER A 95 -9.56 10.48 -29.85
C SER A 95 -10.61 10.88 -28.82
N LEU A 96 -10.39 10.51 -27.56
CA LEU A 96 -11.21 10.99 -26.43
C LEU A 96 -10.64 12.33 -25.95
N ILE A 97 -11.36 13.42 -26.25
CA ILE A 97 -10.96 14.79 -25.92
C ILE A 97 -11.90 15.34 -24.85
N ALA A 98 -11.32 15.99 -23.84
CA ALA A 98 -12.06 16.64 -22.77
C ALA A 98 -11.59 18.10 -22.59
N ALA A 99 -12.41 18.90 -21.91
CA ALA A 99 -12.04 20.26 -21.55
C ALA A 99 -10.80 20.27 -20.62
N SER A 100 -9.98 21.32 -20.73
CA SER A 100 -8.71 21.43 -19.99
C SER A 100 -8.89 21.54 -18.47
N ASP A 101 -10.06 21.97 -18.02
CA ASP A 101 -10.45 22.12 -16.62
C ASP A 101 -11.23 20.92 -16.05
N LEU A 102 -11.32 19.81 -16.81
CA LEU A 102 -11.99 18.60 -16.35
C LEU A 102 -11.37 18.11 -15.03
N HIS A 103 -12.24 17.93 -14.03
CA HIS A 103 -11.81 17.52 -12.71
C HIS A 103 -11.03 16.18 -12.76
N PRO A 104 -9.85 16.07 -12.11
CA PRO A 104 -9.00 14.88 -12.11
C PRO A 104 -9.72 13.56 -11.85
N ALA A 105 -10.67 13.55 -10.90
CA ALA A 105 -11.46 12.37 -10.58
C ALA A 105 -12.34 11.88 -11.74
N VAL A 106 -12.84 12.79 -12.59
CA VAL A 106 -13.63 12.42 -13.78
C VAL A 106 -12.71 11.87 -14.86
N THR A 107 -11.54 12.48 -15.05
CA THR A 107 -10.51 11.98 -15.97
C THR A 107 -10.13 10.53 -15.66
N ASP A 108 -9.91 10.20 -14.38
CA ASP A 108 -9.65 8.81 -13.95
C ASP A 108 -10.76 7.85 -14.38
N ARG A 109 -12.02 8.21 -14.10
CA ARG A 109 -13.18 7.36 -14.44
C ARG A 109 -13.33 7.18 -15.94
N LEU A 110 -13.15 8.24 -16.73
CA LEU A 110 -13.22 8.17 -18.18
C LEU A 110 -12.14 7.28 -18.77
N VAL A 111 -10.89 7.42 -18.30
CA VAL A 111 -9.78 6.59 -18.80
C VAL A 111 -9.97 5.13 -18.41
N ASN A 112 -10.43 4.84 -17.19
CA ASN A 112 -10.75 3.49 -16.77
C ASN A 112 -11.93 2.89 -17.56
N ALA A 113 -12.98 3.66 -17.84
CA ALA A 113 -14.07 3.22 -18.71
C ALA A 113 -13.58 2.95 -20.13
N ALA A 114 -12.76 3.83 -20.70
CA ALA A 114 -12.17 3.63 -22.02
C ALA A 114 -11.29 2.37 -22.08
N LYS A 115 -10.49 2.10 -21.04
CA LYS A 115 -9.73 0.84 -20.93
C LYS A 115 -10.64 -0.38 -20.90
N ASN A 116 -11.73 -0.34 -20.15
CA ASN A 116 -12.64 -1.48 -20.07
C ASN A 116 -13.36 -1.74 -21.39
N ILE A 117 -13.74 -0.69 -22.12
CA ILE A 117 -14.52 -0.81 -23.36
C ILE A 117 -13.63 -1.12 -24.58
N HIS A 118 -12.45 -0.52 -24.68
CA HIS A 118 -11.64 -0.54 -25.91
C HIS A 118 -10.39 -1.43 -25.84
N SER A 119 -10.20 -2.20 -24.75
CA SER A 119 -9.04 -3.09 -24.64
C SER A 119 -9.24 -4.47 -25.26
N GLU A 120 -10.47 -4.82 -25.65
CA GLU A 120 -10.74 -6.09 -26.31
C GLU A 120 -10.12 -6.12 -27.73
N PRO A 121 -9.53 -7.25 -28.15
CA PRO A 121 -9.04 -7.40 -29.51
C PRO A 121 -10.21 -7.44 -30.50
N ASN A 122 -9.98 -6.94 -31.72
CA ASN A 122 -10.88 -7.11 -32.86
C ASN A 122 -10.09 -7.35 -34.16
N ILE A 123 -10.77 -7.30 -35.30
CA ILE A 123 -10.17 -7.58 -36.62
C ILE A 123 -8.95 -6.69 -36.91
N LEU A 124 -8.96 -5.43 -36.46
CA LEU A 124 -7.92 -4.44 -36.75
C LEU A 124 -7.01 -4.14 -35.56
N GLN A 125 -7.47 -4.41 -34.34
CA GLN A 125 -6.80 -3.98 -33.11
C GLN A 125 -6.35 -5.16 -32.25
N SER A 126 -5.14 -5.05 -31.71
CA SER A 126 -4.60 -6.02 -30.78
C SER A 126 -5.17 -5.85 -29.38
N ALA A 127 -5.17 -6.92 -28.58
CA ALA A 127 -5.61 -6.85 -27.20
C ALA A 127 -4.78 -5.83 -26.40
N ARG A 128 -5.48 -4.96 -25.65
CA ARG A 128 -4.89 -3.88 -24.84
C ARG A 128 -4.10 -2.83 -25.66
N GLU A 129 -4.36 -2.73 -26.96
CA GLU A 129 -3.77 -1.67 -27.80
C GLU A 129 -4.37 -0.30 -27.51
N TYR A 130 -5.67 -0.24 -27.18
CA TYR A 130 -6.39 0.99 -26.88
C TYR A 130 -6.98 0.98 -25.46
N PRO A 131 -7.13 2.16 -24.83
CA PRO A 131 -6.63 3.48 -25.24
C PRO A 131 -5.10 3.58 -25.14
N ASN A 132 -4.46 4.35 -26.03
CA ASN A 132 -3.03 4.63 -26.00
C ASN A 132 -2.71 6.14 -26.12
N THR A 133 -1.44 6.48 -25.95
CA THR A 133 -0.94 7.87 -25.96
C THR A 133 -0.18 8.23 -27.25
N ALA A 134 -0.27 7.40 -28.29
CA ALA A 134 0.47 7.61 -29.52
C ALA A 134 -0.15 8.73 -30.37
N SER A 135 0.70 9.62 -30.90
CA SER A 135 0.35 10.68 -31.85
C SER A 135 -0.95 11.45 -31.52
N PRO A 136 -1.03 12.09 -30.35
CA PRO A 136 -2.24 12.75 -29.92
C PRO A 136 -2.51 14.02 -30.75
N PRO A 137 -3.77 14.30 -31.13
CA PRO A 137 -4.11 15.50 -31.91
C PRO A 137 -4.06 16.79 -31.05
N VAL A 138 -4.07 16.65 -29.72
CA VAL A 138 -4.03 17.73 -28.74
C VAL A 138 -3.06 17.37 -27.60
N PRO A 139 -2.59 18.36 -26.80
CA PRO A 139 -1.73 18.07 -25.66
C PRO A 139 -2.34 17.03 -24.71
N LEU A 140 -1.55 16.03 -24.33
CA LEU A 140 -2.00 14.95 -23.45
C LEU A 140 -2.22 15.43 -22.02
N ASN A 141 -3.30 14.96 -21.39
CA ASN A 141 -3.52 15.13 -19.96
C ASN A 141 -2.54 14.22 -19.18
N LYS A 142 -1.77 14.80 -18.25
CA LYS A 142 -0.76 14.07 -17.48
C LYS A 142 -1.33 12.87 -16.70
N ILE A 143 -2.50 13.05 -16.09
CA ILE A 143 -3.19 12.00 -15.33
C ILE A 143 -3.60 10.87 -16.25
N ALA A 144 -4.19 11.20 -17.41
CA ALA A 144 -4.57 10.20 -18.40
C ALA A 144 -3.36 9.41 -18.92
N THR A 145 -2.26 10.08 -19.22
CA THR A 145 -1.01 9.44 -19.68
C THR A 145 -0.46 8.46 -18.66
N GLU A 146 -0.37 8.87 -17.39
CA GLU A 146 0.10 8.01 -16.31
C GLU A 146 -0.83 6.80 -16.12
N LEU A 147 -2.14 7.03 -16.12
CA LEU A 147 -3.12 5.96 -15.95
C LEU A 147 -3.12 4.99 -17.14
N ILE A 148 -2.93 5.48 -18.37
CA ILE A 148 -2.81 4.66 -19.58
C ILE A 148 -1.56 3.78 -19.53
N ASN A 149 -0.39 4.38 -19.31
CA ASN A 149 0.90 3.71 -19.44
C ASN A 149 1.28 2.85 -18.23
N SER A 150 1.02 3.33 -17.02
CA SER A 150 1.50 2.71 -15.77
C SER A 150 0.40 1.95 -15.02
N GLY A 151 -0.87 2.11 -15.43
CA GLY A 151 -2.01 1.56 -14.70
C GLY A 151 -2.34 2.37 -13.44
N PRO A 152 -3.44 2.06 -12.74
CA PRO A 152 -3.79 2.75 -11.50
C PRO A 152 -2.66 2.57 -10.49
N ASN A 153 -2.11 3.68 -9.98
CA ASN A 153 -1.18 3.68 -8.87
C ASN A 153 -1.78 2.82 -7.74
N PHE A 154 -1.04 1.84 -7.22
CA PHE A 154 -1.51 0.82 -6.28
C PHE A 154 -2.29 1.39 -5.08
N LEU A 155 -2.00 2.62 -4.68
CA LEU A 155 -2.70 3.36 -3.62
C LEU A 155 -4.17 3.72 -3.96
N HIS A 156 -4.53 3.87 -5.23
CA HIS A 156 -5.90 4.15 -5.69
C HIS A 156 -6.77 2.89 -5.80
N GLY A 157 -6.17 1.70 -5.89
CA GLY A 157 -6.91 0.43 -5.97
C GLY A 157 -7.37 -0.13 -4.63
N VAL A 158 -6.68 0.22 -3.53
CA VAL A 158 -6.96 -0.31 -2.18
C VAL A 158 -7.78 0.66 -1.33
N LEU A 159 -7.79 1.95 -1.68
CA LEU A 159 -8.49 2.98 -0.92
C LEU A 159 -9.73 3.45 -1.70
N PRO A 160 -10.94 3.24 -1.17
CA PRO A 160 -12.16 3.83 -1.70
C PRO A 160 -11.99 5.34 -1.90
N PHE A 161 -12.51 5.89 -3.01
CA PHE A 161 -12.34 7.29 -3.41
C PHE A 161 -12.72 8.32 -2.33
N TRP A 162 -13.66 7.99 -1.45
CA TRP A 162 -14.03 8.85 -0.31
C TRP A 162 -12.90 8.99 0.72
N ILE A 163 -12.01 8.00 0.82
CA ILE A 163 -10.84 8.06 1.69
C ILE A 163 -9.78 8.98 1.05
N THR A 164 -9.47 8.85 -0.24
CA THR A 164 -8.45 9.71 -0.88
C THR A 164 -8.87 11.18 -0.96
N ALA A 165 -10.15 11.46 -1.27
CA ALA A 165 -10.66 12.83 -1.37
C ALA A 165 -10.72 13.55 -0.01
N GLN A 166 -11.00 12.83 1.10
CA GLN A 166 -11.19 13.43 2.42
C GLN A 166 -9.97 13.33 3.34
N PHE A 167 -9.12 12.32 3.17
CA PHE A 167 -8.02 12.03 4.10
C PHE A 167 -6.62 12.41 3.60
N GLY A 168 -6.45 12.84 2.34
CA GLY A 168 -5.14 13.24 1.81
C GLY A 168 -4.42 14.29 2.66
N SER A 169 -5.16 15.25 3.23
CA SER A 169 -4.61 16.27 4.13
C SER A 169 -4.90 16.00 5.60
N VAL A 170 -6.08 15.44 5.93
CA VAL A 170 -6.52 15.21 7.32
C VAL A 170 -5.75 14.07 7.98
N LEU A 171 -5.42 12.99 7.25
CA LEU A 171 -4.68 11.86 7.80
C LEU A 171 -3.23 12.23 8.11
N LEU A 172 -2.60 13.05 7.26
CA LEU A 172 -1.24 13.55 7.49
C LEU A 172 -1.18 14.45 8.74
N LEU A 173 -2.29 15.13 9.06
CA LEU A 173 -2.47 15.95 10.26
C LEU A 173 -2.86 15.12 11.50
N LEU A 174 -3.64 14.06 11.35
CA LEU A 174 -4.08 13.17 12.45
C LEU A 174 -3.03 12.12 12.84
N LEU A 175 -2.20 11.65 11.92
CA LEU A 175 -1.15 10.67 12.18
C LEU A 175 -0.21 11.08 13.33
N PRO A 176 0.37 12.30 13.35
CA PRO A 176 1.19 12.72 14.48
C PRO A 176 0.39 12.78 15.78
N LEU A 177 -0.90 13.17 15.74
CA LEU A 177 -1.75 13.22 16.93
C LEU A 177 -2.05 11.82 17.49
N LEU A 178 -2.27 10.84 16.62
CA LEU A 178 -2.50 9.44 17.00
C LEU A 178 -1.27 8.82 17.67
N PHE A 179 -0.06 9.14 17.20
CA PHE A 179 1.19 8.67 17.79
C PHE A 179 1.63 9.47 19.03
N LEU A 180 1.19 10.73 19.18
CA LEU A 180 1.54 11.56 20.32
C LEU A 180 0.89 11.08 21.63
N VAL A 181 -0.35 10.60 21.57
CA VAL A 181 -1.10 10.11 22.75
C VAL A 181 -0.42 8.91 23.45
N PRO A 182 -0.04 7.82 22.76
CA PRO A 182 0.68 6.72 23.40
C PRO A 182 2.07 7.16 23.87
N PHE A 183 2.75 8.05 23.14
CA PHE A 183 4.07 8.55 23.54
C PHE A 183 4.03 9.32 24.86
N LEU A 184 3.05 10.23 25.04
CA LEU A 184 2.82 10.97 26.27
C LEU A 184 2.52 10.06 27.47
N ARG A 185 1.91 8.89 27.25
CA ARG A 185 1.61 7.91 28.31
C ARG A 185 2.81 7.03 28.68
N ILE A 186 3.68 6.72 27.72
CA ILE A 186 4.84 5.84 27.92
C ILE A 186 5.95 6.55 28.72
N VAL A 187 6.22 7.84 28.46
CA VAL A 187 7.27 8.63 29.11
C VAL A 187 7.22 8.62 30.66
N PRO A 188 6.08 8.92 31.32
CA PRO A 188 6.03 8.89 32.78
C PRO A 188 6.15 7.46 33.33
N SER A 189 5.62 6.45 32.63
CA SER A 189 5.69 5.05 33.05
C SER A 189 7.12 4.50 32.98
N SER A 190 7.85 4.81 31.91
CA SER A 190 9.26 4.41 31.77
C SER A 190 10.16 5.08 32.82
N TYR A 191 9.87 6.34 33.18
CA TYR A 191 10.60 7.04 34.24
C TYR A 191 10.41 6.37 35.61
N VAL A 192 9.17 5.99 35.95
CA VAL A 192 8.86 5.24 37.18
C VAL A 192 9.58 3.89 37.21
N TRP A 193 9.58 3.17 36.09
CA TRP A 193 10.24 1.87 35.97
C TRP A 193 11.76 1.95 36.19
N PHE A 194 12.40 2.97 35.61
CA PHE A 194 13.84 3.18 35.75
C PHE A 194 14.23 3.43 37.22
N GLN A 195 13.43 4.21 37.95
CA GLN A 195 13.69 4.51 39.36
C GLN A 195 13.45 3.30 40.27
N LYS A 196 12.38 2.53 40.05
CA LYS A 196 12.11 1.29 40.82
C LYS A 196 13.21 0.24 40.63
N ARG A 197 13.78 0.12 39.43
CA ARG A 197 14.86 -0.83 39.14
C ARG A 197 16.13 -0.57 39.96
N ARG A 198 16.40 0.69 40.33
CA ARG A 198 17.57 1.08 41.13
C ARG A 198 17.47 0.59 42.57
N VAL A 199 16.28 0.60 43.16
CA VAL A 199 16.00 0.10 44.52
C VAL A 199 16.03 -1.43 44.57
N TRP A 200 15.55 -2.10 43.52
CA TRP A 200 15.44 -3.57 43.49
C TRP A 200 16.80 -4.29 43.57
N ARG A 201 17.89 -3.65 43.12
CA ARG A 201 19.26 -4.19 43.27
C ARG A 201 19.70 -4.34 44.73
N PHE A 202 19.26 -3.44 45.62
CA PHE A 202 19.62 -3.48 47.03
C PHE A 202 18.85 -4.57 47.77
N TYR A 203 17.58 -4.80 47.41
CA TYR A 203 16.80 -5.93 47.93
C TYR A 203 17.45 -7.29 47.63
N GLN A 204 17.95 -7.49 46.41
CA GLN A 204 18.66 -8.72 46.05
C GLN A 204 19.93 -8.91 46.91
N ARG A 205 20.65 -7.83 47.23
CA ARG A 205 21.84 -7.90 48.07
C ARG A 205 21.52 -8.17 49.53
N ILE A 206 20.44 -7.59 50.06
CA ILE A 206 19.97 -7.83 51.44
C ILE A 206 19.55 -9.30 51.60
N ALA A 207 18.78 -9.85 50.65
CA ALA A 207 18.37 -11.26 50.68
C ALA A 207 19.56 -12.23 50.60
N ALA A 208 20.58 -11.92 49.80
CA ALA A 208 21.81 -12.71 49.74
C ALA A 208 22.57 -12.69 51.09
N LEU A 209 22.63 -11.53 51.76
CA LEU A 209 23.29 -11.40 53.06
C LEU A 209 22.52 -12.11 54.19
N GLU A 210 21.19 -12.17 54.12
CA GLU A 210 20.36 -12.98 55.03
C GLU A 210 20.65 -14.48 54.86
N GLU A 211 20.79 -14.96 53.62
CA GLU A 211 21.16 -16.35 53.34
C GLU A 211 22.59 -16.67 53.79
N GLU A 212 23.55 -15.76 53.57
CA GLU A 212 24.92 -15.86 54.08
C GLU A 212 24.94 -15.90 55.62
N LEU A 213 24.14 -15.07 56.29
CA LEU A 213 23.99 -15.11 57.75
C LEU A 213 23.38 -16.43 58.23
N GLY A 214 22.38 -16.96 57.51
CA GLY A 214 21.76 -18.25 57.80
C GLY A 214 22.74 -19.42 57.77
N LYS A 215 23.76 -19.34 56.91
CA LYS A 215 24.81 -20.37 56.73
C LYS A 215 26.05 -20.15 57.60
N ALA A 216 26.23 -18.95 58.15
CA ALA A 216 27.38 -18.60 58.99
C ALA A 216 27.40 -19.42 60.29
N GLN A 217 28.48 -20.17 60.50
CA GLN A 217 28.72 -21.00 61.69
C GLN A 217 29.85 -20.43 62.56
N THR A 218 30.74 -19.64 61.94
CA THR A 218 31.89 -19.04 62.62
C THR A 218 31.62 -17.57 62.95
N SER A 219 32.09 -17.11 64.10
CA SER A 219 31.95 -15.71 64.52
C SER A 219 32.66 -14.70 63.62
N THR A 220 33.64 -15.14 62.84
CA THR A 220 34.30 -14.33 61.81
C THR A 220 33.39 -14.11 60.60
N GLU A 221 32.61 -15.12 60.20
CA GLU A 221 31.62 -15.03 59.11
C GLU A 221 30.45 -14.12 59.50
N VAL A 222 30.00 -14.20 60.76
CA VAL A 222 28.95 -13.29 61.29
C VAL A 222 29.43 -11.83 61.31
N GLU A 223 30.71 -11.58 61.58
CA GLU A 223 31.28 -10.23 61.59
C GLU A 223 31.47 -9.68 60.17
N GLU A 224 31.82 -10.53 59.20
CA GLU A 224 31.91 -10.17 57.79
C GLU A 224 30.54 -9.78 57.21
N VAL A 225 29.49 -10.53 57.54
CA VAL A 225 28.11 -10.18 57.15
C VAL A 225 27.66 -8.88 57.83
N ALA A 226 28.05 -8.63 59.09
CA ALA A 226 27.72 -7.39 59.79
C ALA A 226 28.32 -6.15 59.11
N LYS A 227 29.59 -6.24 58.68
CA LYS A 227 30.25 -5.17 57.92
C LYS A 227 29.59 -4.94 56.56
N ASN A 228 29.28 -6.02 55.84
CA ASN A 228 28.65 -5.93 54.52
C ASN A 228 27.24 -5.31 54.59
N ILE A 229 26.50 -5.54 55.68
CA ILE A 229 25.18 -4.92 55.92
C ILE A 229 25.32 -3.42 56.20
N GLU A 230 26.35 -2.98 56.92
CA GLU A 230 26.61 -1.56 57.19
C GLU A 230 27.01 -0.79 55.91
N GLU A 231 27.77 -1.43 55.01
CA GLU A 231 28.08 -0.90 53.68
C GLU A 231 26.81 -0.75 52.81
N VAL A 232 25.90 -1.73 52.87
CA VAL A 232 24.62 -1.69 52.15
C VAL A 232 23.69 -0.61 52.70
N ASP A 233 23.60 -0.43 54.02
CA ASP A 233 22.78 0.64 54.64
C ASP A 233 23.33 2.04 54.29
N THR A 234 24.66 2.21 54.32
CA THR A 234 25.31 3.47 53.93
C THR A 234 25.08 3.78 52.45
N ALA A 235 25.18 2.78 51.58
CA ALA A 235 24.89 2.93 50.15
C ALA A 235 23.41 3.24 49.90
N LEU A 236 22.49 2.66 50.68
CA LEU A 236 21.05 2.93 50.60
C LEU A 236 20.70 4.35 51.11
N ALA A 237 21.39 4.83 52.15
CA ALA A 237 21.22 6.18 52.71
C ALA A 237 21.65 7.29 51.74
N ASN A 238 22.65 7.03 50.89
CA ASN A 238 23.16 7.98 49.89
C ASN A 238 22.34 8.01 48.60
N LEU A 239 21.29 7.19 48.46
CA LEU A 239 20.38 7.28 47.32
C LEU A 239 19.40 8.45 47.49
N ASN A 240 19.67 9.53 46.76
CA ASN A 240 18.73 10.65 46.60
C ASN A 240 17.47 10.19 45.83
N LEU A 241 16.47 9.69 46.56
CA LEU A 241 15.18 9.25 46.01
C LEU A 241 14.09 10.34 46.19
N PRO A 242 13.29 10.64 45.15
CA PRO A 242 12.12 11.48 45.26
C PRO A 242 11.12 10.94 46.31
N LEU A 243 10.39 11.84 46.98
CA LEU A 243 9.51 11.53 48.13
C LEU A 243 8.56 10.33 47.89
N ALA A 244 8.02 10.21 46.67
CA ALA A 244 7.08 9.18 46.27
C ALA A 244 7.65 7.75 46.26
N TYR A 245 8.98 7.58 46.28
CA TYR A 245 9.63 6.28 46.13
C TYR A 245 10.44 5.85 47.37
N ARG A 246 10.35 6.60 48.47
CA ARG A 246 11.05 6.26 49.72
C ARG A 246 10.48 5.03 50.42
N GLN A 247 9.23 4.65 50.16
CA GLN A 247 8.60 3.49 50.81
C GLN A 247 9.42 2.20 50.64
N GLY A 248 9.91 1.91 49.43
CA GLY A 248 10.78 0.74 49.21
C GLY A 248 12.16 0.85 49.86
N ALA A 249 12.65 2.06 50.16
CA ALA A 249 13.89 2.24 50.93
C ALA A 249 13.65 2.08 52.44
N TYR A 250 12.48 2.50 52.94
CA TYR A 250 12.08 2.28 54.33
C TYR A 250 11.87 0.79 54.62
N ASP A 251 11.18 0.08 53.71
CA ASP A 251 10.97 -1.37 53.83
C ASP A 251 12.31 -2.13 53.79
N ALA A 252 13.27 -1.72 52.96
CA ALA A 252 14.61 -2.31 52.94
C ALA A 252 15.39 -2.06 54.24
N ARG A 253 15.28 -0.86 54.82
CA ARG A 253 15.87 -0.55 56.15
C ARG A 253 15.26 -1.38 57.26
N LEU A 254 13.96 -1.61 57.23
CA LEU A 254 13.30 -2.49 58.20
C LEU A 254 13.90 -3.91 58.16
N HIS A 255 14.18 -4.44 56.97
CA HIS A 255 14.84 -5.75 56.83
C HIS A 255 16.29 -5.73 57.33
N ILE A 256 17.04 -4.66 57.04
CA ILE A 256 18.39 -4.47 57.60
C ILE A 256 18.37 -4.48 59.14
N ASP A 257 17.38 -3.81 59.75
CA ASP A 257 17.25 -3.77 61.22
C ASP A 257 16.88 -5.14 61.81
N LEU A 258 16.10 -5.96 61.11
CA LEU A 258 15.84 -7.35 61.50
C LEU A 258 17.11 -8.21 61.48
N ILE A 259 17.93 -8.06 60.45
CA ILE A 259 19.20 -8.80 60.34
C ILE A 259 20.20 -8.32 61.40
N ARG A 260 20.25 -7.01 61.72
CA ARG A 260 21.04 -6.47 62.84
C ARG A 260 20.64 -7.09 64.18
N GLN A 261 19.35 -7.24 64.43
CA GLN A 261 18.84 -7.87 65.66
C GLN A 261 19.20 -9.36 65.75
N GLU A 262 19.23 -10.07 64.63
CA GLU A 262 19.67 -11.47 64.57
C GLU A 262 21.18 -11.60 64.80
N ILE A 263 21.99 -10.73 64.19
CA ILE A 263 23.45 -10.67 64.44
C ILE A 263 23.74 -10.36 65.91
N ALA A 264 23.02 -9.40 66.51
CA ALA A 264 23.15 -9.06 67.92
C ALA A 264 22.83 -10.27 68.82
N ARG A 265 21.75 -11.01 68.54
CA ARG A 265 21.38 -12.24 69.25
C ARG A 265 22.44 -13.33 69.16
N ARG A 266 23.04 -13.53 67.99
CA ARG A 266 24.12 -14.51 67.79
C ARG A 266 25.43 -14.09 68.47
N ARG A 267 25.73 -12.79 68.51
CA ARG A 267 26.87 -12.23 69.26
C ARG A 267 26.68 -12.43 70.78
N THR A 268 25.48 -12.20 71.32
CA THR A 268 25.20 -12.41 72.76
C THR A 268 25.18 -13.89 73.14
N ALA A 269 24.60 -14.77 72.31
CA ALA A 269 24.59 -16.22 72.55
C ALA A 269 26.00 -16.84 72.58
N LYS A 270 26.97 -16.22 71.91
CA LYS A 270 28.37 -16.62 71.95
C LYS A 270 29.14 -16.08 73.17
N ASN A 271 28.70 -14.96 73.75
CA ASN A 271 29.36 -14.32 74.89
C ASN A 271 29.02 -14.98 76.24
N ASP A 272 27.94 -15.74 76.34
CA ASP A 272 27.52 -16.49 77.54
C ASP A 272 28.20 -17.87 77.69
N GLY A 273 29.42 -18.03 77.17
CA GLY A 273 30.20 -19.26 77.31
C GLY A 273 31.01 -19.34 78.61
N THR A 274 30.49 -19.97 79.67
CA THR A 274 31.31 -20.67 80.72
C THR A 274 30.51 -21.84 81.34
N PRO A 275 31.14 -22.92 81.82
CA PRO A 275 31.05 -24.29 81.31
C PRO A 275 30.01 -25.17 82.05
N ALA A 276 29.38 -26.12 81.34
CA ALA A 276 28.60 -27.18 81.99
C ALA A 276 29.53 -28.23 82.60
N PHE A 277 29.51 -28.28 83.93
CA PHE A 277 30.22 -29.18 84.83
C PHE A 277 29.91 -30.66 84.53
N SER A 278 30.95 -31.49 84.56
CA SER A 278 30.86 -32.96 84.60
C SER A 278 30.34 -33.43 85.96
N SER A 279 29.31 -34.29 85.97
CA SER A 279 29.21 -35.39 86.94
C SER A 279 28.18 -36.45 86.52
N LYS A 280 28.67 -37.68 86.27
CA LYS A 280 27.94 -38.89 86.69
C LYS A 280 28.01 -38.97 88.22
N PRO A 281 27.01 -39.53 88.92
CA PRO A 281 27.21 -40.91 89.40
C PRO A 281 25.93 -41.77 89.57
N THR A 282 26.19 -43.09 89.52
CA THR A 282 25.41 -44.27 89.99
C THR A 282 24.07 -44.59 89.34
#